data_AF-A0A1L8SVQ0-F1
#
_entry.id   AF-A0A1L8SVQ0-F1
#
_cell.length_a   1.000
_cell.length_b   1.000
_cell.length_c   1.000
_cell.angle_alpha   90.00
_cell.angle_beta   90.00
_cell.angle_gamma   90.00
#
_symmetry.space_group_name_H-M   'P 1'
#
loop_
_entity.id
_entity.type
_entity.pdbx_description
1 polymer ?
#
loop_
_entity_poly.entity_id
_entity_poly.type
_entity_poly.pdbx_seq_one_letter_code
_entity_poly.pdbx_strand_id
1 'polypeptide(L)'
;MGDINKMIQWMKDREGKVTYSQTSRLGPHSYDCSSAVYFSLIAGGFIPAGSMGWTGSLHDTTLPPITTKIARSECRKGDIFVSKYWANDGHTGIFIDNSTIIHCSYGRNGIYTTPAAGGYMGYEPIEYYRLKNTSGEESSKKKGGDVMLLFKSNSKVYWLVGNQYTYVQNPTDLEKIKGMMKQAGYDTWEHTNSTQVNYIKKIATEK
;
A
#
# COMPACT_ATOMS: atom_id res chain seq x y z
N MET A 1 6.14 -10.93 -5.43
CA MET A 1 5.37 -9.71 -5.12
C MET A 1 6.13 -8.98 -4.04
N GLY A 2 6.32 -7.66 -4.13
CA GLY A 2 7.05 -6.92 -3.10
C GLY A 2 6.23 -6.81 -1.81
N ASP A 3 6.85 -6.53 -0.68
CA ASP A 3 6.23 -6.50 0.65
C ASP A 3 6.41 -5.11 1.30
N ILE A 4 5.33 -4.35 1.36
CA ILE A 4 5.32 -2.99 1.95
C ILE A 4 5.69 -3.04 3.43
N ASN A 5 5.26 -4.07 4.16
CA ASN A 5 5.54 -4.19 5.58
C ASN A 5 7.02 -4.43 5.82
N LYS A 6 7.68 -5.30 5.03
CA LYS A 6 9.13 -5.49 5.12
C LYS A 6 9.93 -4.24 4.76
N MET A 7 9.49 -3.51 3.73
CA MET A 7 10.10 -2.23 3.35
C MET A 7 10.05 -1.23 4.51
N ILE A 8 8.88 -1.02 5.11
CA ILE A 8 8.71 -0.11 6.25
C ILE A 8 9.44 -0.65 7.49
N GLN A 9 9.39 -1.97 7.75
CA GLN A 9 10.05 -2.58 8.89
C GLN A 9 11.56 -2.34 8.85
N TRP A 10 12.19 -2.40 7.68
CA TRP A 10 13.61 -2.10 7.53
C TRP A 10 13.97 -0.68 8.01
N MET A 11 13.11 0.31 7.71
CA MET A 11 13.26 1.69 8.19
C MET A 11 13.03 1.76 9.71
N LYS A 12 11.96 1.13 10.21
CA LYS A 12 11.59 1.10 11.63
C LYS A 12 12.65 0.45 12.51
N ASP A 13 13.28 -0.62 12.05
CA ASP A 13 14.35 -1.30 12.77
C ASP A 13 15.55 -0.39 13.04
N ARG A 14 15.75 0.63 12.20
CA ARG A 14 16.84 1.61 12.25
C ARG A 14 16.44 2.97 12.78
N GLU A 15 15.15 3.18 13.04
CA GLU A 15 14.63 4.46 13.54
C GLU A 15 15.30 4.81 14.87
N GLY A 16 15.93 5.99 14.93
CA GLY A 16 16.68 6.47 16.10
C GLY A 16 17.97 5.69 16.43
N LYS A 17 18.42 4.76 15.58
CA LYS A 17 19.61 3.91 15.82
C LYS A 17 20.77 4.16 14.86
N VAL A 18 20.55 5.00 13.85
CA VAL A 18 21.52 5.31 12.79
C VAL A 18 21.59 6.81 12.58
N THR A 19 22.69 7.31 12.04
CA THR A 19 22.90 8.73 11.76
C THR A 19 22.70 9.07 10.28
N TYR A 20 22.58 10.35 9.96
CA TYR A 20 22.55 10.81 8.58
C TYR A 20 23.98 11.01 8.06
N SER A 21 24.30 10.44 6.89
CA SER A 21 25.55 10.69 6.19
C SER A 21 25.44 10.43 4.69
N GLN A 22 25.82 11.42 3.87
CA GLN A 22 25.95 11.24 2.42
C GLN A 22 27.27 10.54 2.04
N THR A 23 28.31 10.65 2.86
CA THR A 23 29.61 9.99 2.62
C THR A 23 29.60 8.54 3.07
N SER A 24 29.02 8.28 4.25
CA SER A 24 28.88 6.94 4.84
C SER A 24 27.43 6.45 4.71
N ARG A 25 26.91 6.41 3.48
CA ARG A 25 25.48 6.19 3.22
C ARG A 25 25.05 4.72 3.09
N LEU A 26 25.99 3.77 3.18
CA LEU A 26 25.74 2.35 2.88
C LEU A 26 25.61 1.48 4.13
N GLY A 27 25.41 2.09 5.30
CA GLY A 27 25.34 1.39 6.58
C GLY A 27 26.69 0.95 7.14
N PRO A 28 26.68 0.21 8.26
CA PRO A 28 25.49 -0.14 9.03
C PRO A 28 25.02 0.99 9.96
N HIS A 29 25.88 1.97 10.25
CA HIS A 29 25.62 3.01 11.26
C HIS A 29 25.02 4.30 10.71
N SER A 30 25.05 4.48 9.39
CA SER A 30 24.58 5.70 8.76
C SER A 30 24.05 5.48 7.36
N TYR A 31 23.12 6.34 6.97
CA TYR A 31 22.44 6.35 5.68
C TYR A 31 22.15 7.80 5.29
N ASP A 32 21.82 8.04 4.03
CA ASP A 32 21.15 9.27 3.60
C ASP A 32 19.70 9.00 3.18
N CYS A 33 18.99 10.04 2.75
CA CYS A 33 17.58 9.95 2.36
C CYS A 33 17.32 8.88 1.31
N SER A 34 18.08 8.90 0.21
CA SER A 34 17.87 8.00 -0.92
C SER A 34 18.39 6.59 -0.67
N SER A 35 19.57 6.43 -0.04
CA SER A 35 20.10 5.11 0.31
C SER A 35 19.18 4.36 1.26
N ALA A 36 18.60 5.05 2.25
CA ALA A 36 17.61 4.46 3.15
C ALA A 36 16.39 3.92 2.36
N VAL A 37 15.88 4.68 1.38
CA VAL A 37 14.80 4.21 0.50
C VAL A 37 15.25 3.03 -0.38
N TYR A 38 16.44 3.07 -1.00
CA TYR A 38 16.97 1.94 -1.77
C TYR A 38 17.06 0.65 -0.95
N PHE A 39 17.68 0.70 0.24
CA PHE A 39 17.76 -0.48 1.09
C PHE A 39 16.41 -0.96 1.59
N SER A 40 15.47 -0.05 1.87
CA SER A 40 14.10 -0.44 2.23
C SER A 40 13.38 -1.13 1.07
N LEU A 41 13.54 -0.65 -0.18
CA LEU A 41 12.97 -1.26 -1.37
C LEU A 41 13.55 -2.65 -1.62
N ILE A 42 14.86 -2.83 -1.39
CA ILE A 42 15.53 -4.14 -1.43
C ILE A 42 14.95 -5.07 -0.37
N ALA A 43 14.81 -4.60 0.88
CA ALA A 43 14.25 -5.39 1.97
C ALA A 43 12.78 -5.79 1.72
N GLY A 44 12.02 -4.91 1.05
CA GLY A 44 10.68 -5.19 0.55
C GLY A 44 10.64 -6.07 -0.70
N GLY A 45 11.78 -6.40 -1.33
CA GLY A 45 11.82 -7.20 -2.57
C GLY A 45 11.20 -6.49 -3.79
N PHE A 46 11.21 -5.15 -3.80
CA PHE A 46 10.73 -4.35 -4.93
C PHE A 46 11.81 -4.14 -6.00
N ILE A 47 13.09 -4.15 -5.59
CA ILE A 47 14.24 -4.02 -6.48
C ILE A 47 15.31 -5.06 -6.13
N PRO A 48 16.20 -5.44 -7.07
CA PRO A 48 17.25 -6.41 -6.84
C PRO A 48 18.22 -6.01 -5.72
N ALA A 49 18.77 -6.99 -5.01
CA ALA A 49 19.85 -6.75 -4.06
C ALA A 49 21.06 -6.12 -4.78
N GLY A 50 21.70 -5.15 -4.13
CA GLY A 50 22.82 -4.40 -4.70
C GLY A 50 22.41 -3.19 -5.54
N SER A 51 21.12 -2.99 -5.84
CA SER A 51 20.64 -1.74 -6.45
C SER A 51 20.94 -0.54 -5.54
N MET A 52 21.53 0.50 -6.11
CA MET A 52 21.85 1.72 -5.38
C MET A 52 21.92 2.91 -6.32
N GLY A 53 21.58 4.07 -5.80
CA GLY A 53 21.69 5.33 -6.50
C GLY A 53 21.45 6.49 -5.55
N TRP A 54 21.09 7.64 -6.10
CA TRP A 54 20.73 8.86 -5.40
C TRP A 54 19.30 9.27 -5.73
N THR A 55 18.81 10.39 -5.17
CA THR A 55 17.41 10.84 -5.31
C THR A 55 16.97 10.99 -6.78
N GLY A 56 17.81 11.54 -7.66
CA GLY A 56 17.48 11.68 -9.09
C GLY A 56 17.38 10.34 -9.80
N SER A 57 18.30 9.41 -9.58
CA SER A 57 18.15 8.04 -10.13
C SER A 57 16.93 7.29 -9.57
N LEU A 58 16.49 7.64 -8.36
CA LEU A 58 15.27 7.08 -7.79
C LEU A 58 14.06 7.53 -8.63
N HIS A 59 14.00 8.82 -8.97
CA HIS A 59 12.99 9.42 -9.84
C HIS A 59 13.09 8.93 -11.31
N ASP A 60 14.27 9.00 -11.92
CA ASP A 60 14.43 8.84 -13.37
C ASP A 60 14.40 7.38 -13.83
N THR A 61 14.90 6.45 -13.01
CA THR A 61 15.15 5.07 -13.47
C THR A 61 14.59 3.99 -12.55
N THR A 62 14.64 4.18 -11.23
CA THR A 62 14.30 3.10 -10.28
C THR A 62 12.80 3.00 -10.01
N LEU A 63 12.12 4.11 -9.72
CA LEU A 63 10.68 4.10 -9.44
C LEU A 63 9.79 3.90 -10.68
N PRO A 64 10.06 4.49 -11.86
CA PRO A 64 9.15 4.38 -13.02
C PRO A 64 8.71 2.95 -13.40
N PRO A 65 9.59 1.93 -13.44
CA PRO A 65 9.18 0.58 -13.80
C PRO A 65 8.30 -0.10 -12.73
N ILE A 66 8.44 0.28 -11.45
CA ILE A 66 7.81 -0.42 -10.32
C ILE A 66 6.69 0.38 -9.65
N THR A 67 6.43 1.61 -10.09
CA THR A 67 5.42 2.49 -9.48
C THR A 67 4.49 3.12 -10.51
N THR A 68 3.39 3.69 -10.02
CA THR A 68 2.54 4.64 -10.72
C THR A 68 2.58 5.97 -9.97
N LYS A 69 2.68 7.09 -10.69
CA LYS A 69 2.60 8.43 -10.10
C LYS A 69 1.17 8.70 -9.60
N ILE A 70 1.05 9.31 -8.43
CA ILE A 70 -0.24 9.59 -7.76
C ILE A 70 -0.30 11.05 -7.27
N ALA A 71 -1.50 11.51 -6.92
CA ALA A 71 -1.67 12.80 -6.27
C ALA A 71 -1.34 12.73 -4.77
N ARG A 72 -0.96 13.87 -4.16
CA ARG A 72 -0.69 13.96 -2.72
C ARG A 72 -1.87 13.49 -1.86
N SER A 73 -3.10 13.81 -2.27
CA SER A 73 -4.34 13.43 -1.59
C SER A 73 -4.55 11.92 -1.53
N GLU A 74 -3.96 11.18 -2.47
CA GLU A 74 -4.12 9.72 -2.54
C GLU A 74 -3.10 8.97 -1.69
N CYS A 75 -2.04 9.64 -1.20
CA CYS A 75 -0.92 8.99 -0.53
C CYS A 75 -1.37 8.11 0.64
N ARG A 76 -0.78 6.93 0.76
CA ARG A 76 -1.08 5.96 1.81
C ARG A 76 0.19 5.19 2.18
N LYS A 77 0.05 4.30 3.16
CA LYS A 77 1.13 3.42 3.61
C LYS A 77 1.86 2.78 2.43
N GLY A 78 3.17 2.95 2.38
CA GLY A 78 4.06 2.38 1.36
C GLY A 78 4.27 3.24 0.12
N ASP A 79 3.53 4.34 -0.05
CA ASP A 79 3.83 5.28 -1.13
C ASP A 79 5.14 6.03 -0.83
N ILE A 80 5.83 6.49 -1.88
CA ILE A 80 7.14 7.13 -1.81
C ILE A 80 7.01 8.56 -2.30
N PHE A 81 7.56 9.52 -1.55
CA PHE A 81 7.72 10.89 -2.04
C PHE A 81 9.14 11.11 -2.56
N VAL A 82 9.28 11.97 -3.57
CA VAL A 82 10.57 12.44 -4.06
C VAL A 82 10.49 13.95 -4.26
N SER A 83 11.38 14.70 -3.62
CA SER A 83 11.45 16.16 -3.70
C SER A 83 12.75 16.60 -4.37
N LYS A 84 12.70 17.67 -5.17
CA LYS A 84 13.87 18.33 -5.78
C LYS A 84 14.90 17.34 -6.36
N TYR A 85 14.41 16.35 -7.10
CA TYR A 85 15.17 15.17 -7.54
C TYR A 85 16.37 15.49 -8.45
N TRP A 86 16.42 16.67 -9.05
CA TRP A 86 17.53 17.12 -9.90
C TRP A 86 18.68 17.79 -9.12
N ALA A 87 18.54 17.98 -7.81
CA ALA A 87 19.50 18.70 -7.00
C ALA A 87 20.19 17.81 -5.96
N ASN A 88 21.38 18.22 -5.55
CA ASN A 88 22.18 17.51 -4.53
C ASN A 88 21.52 17.52 -3.14
N ASP A 89 20.55 18.41 -2.91
CA ASP A 89 19.71 18.50 -1.72
C ASP A 89 18.30 17.91 -1.94
N GLY A 90 18.11 17.08 -2.97
CA GLY A 90 16.89 16.31 -3.16
C GLY A 90 16.62 15.36 -1.99
N HIS A 91 15.35 15.15 -1.67
CA HIS A 91 14.92 14.37 -0.50
C HIS A 91 13.87 13.33 -0.87
N THR A 92 13.79 12.27 -0.08
CA THR A 92 12.85 11.17 -0.32
C THR A 92 12.57 10.40 0.97
N GLY A 93 11.47 9.68 0.98
CA GLY A 93 11.02 8.87 2.10
C GLY A 93 9.71 8.16 1.78
N ILE A 94 9.14 7.52 2.79
CA ILE A 94 8.03 6.59 2.63
C ILE A 94 6.87 7.04 3.52
N PHE A 95 5.65 7.05 2.99
CA PHE A 95 4.44 7.25 3.79
C PHE A 95 4.18 6.03 4.67
N ILE A 96 3.96 6.25 5.96
CA ILE A 96 3.43 5.25 6.89
C ILE A 96 1.90 5.27 6.87
N ASP A 97 1.32 6.44 6.62
CA ASP A 97 -0.08 6.73 6.33
C ASP A 97 -0.14 8.07 5.58
N ASN A 98 -1.33 8.60 5.26
CA ASN A 98 -1.43 9.86 4.51
C ASN A 98 -0.84 11.08 5.25
N SER A 99 -0.77 11.04 6.58
CA SER A 99 -0.36 12.15 7.45
C SER A 99 1.08 12.02 7.97
N THR A 100 1.70 10.85 7.81
CA THR A 100 2.95 10.49 8.48
C THR A 100 3.93 9.84 7.51
N ILE A 101 5.20 10.24 7.59
CA ILE A 101 6.29 9.68 6.78
C ILE A 101 7.40 9.11 7.67
N ILE A 102 8.17 8.18 7.12
CA ILE A 102 9.46 7.74 7.64
C ILE A 102 10.55 8.04 6.62
N HIS A 103 11.64 8.67 7.06
CA HIS A 103 12.70 9.12 6.17
C HIS A 103 14.02 9.25 6.91
N CYS A 104 15.15 9.15 6.19
CA CYS A 104 16.45 9.54 6.72
C CYS A 104 16.71 11.01 6.39
N SER A 105 16.98 11.86 7.39
CA SER A 105 17.22 13.29 7.14
C SER A 105 18.36 13.88 7.94
N TYR A 106 18.99 14.88 7.36
CA TYR A 106 20.01 15.69 8.02
C TYR A 106 19.46 16.37 9.28
N GLY A 107 18.29 17.01 9.18
CA GLY A 107 17.68 17.75 10.29
C GLY A 107 17.32 16.90 11.51
N ARG A 108 17.08 15.60 11.34
CA ARG A 108 16.87 14.65 12.45
C ARG A 108 18.11 13.81 12.78
N ASN A 109 19.19 13.95 12.00
CA ASN A 109 20.39 13.13 12.07
C ASN A 109 20.10 11.62 12.10
N GLY A 110 19.38 11.12 11.10
CA GLY A 110 19.09 9.69 10.97
C GLY A 110 17.71 9.39 10.42
N ILE A 111 17.27 8.14 10.61
CA ILE A 111 15.92 7.67 10.23
C ILE A 111 14.93 7.99 11.34
N TYR A 112 13.89 8.74 11.01
CA TYR A 112 12.81 9.14 11.92
C TYR A 112 11.45 9.22 11.23
N THR A 113 10.41 9.02 12.03
CA THR A 113 9.03 9.29 11.67
C THR A 113 8.68 10.74 11.98
N THR A 114 8.08 11.42 11.01
CA THR A 114 7.63 12.81 11.15
C THR A 114 6.28 13.00 10.48
N PRO A 115 5.57 14.11 10.77
CA PRO A 115 4.44 14.51 9.94
C PRO A 115 4.85 14.67 8.48
N ALA A 116 3.95 14.35 7.56
CA ALA A 116 4.11 14.61 6.14
C ALA A 116 3.97 16.11 5.81
N ALA A 117 3.24 16.86 6.64
CA ALA A 117 3.13 18.31 6.55
C ALA A 117 4.29 19.02 7.28
N GLY A 118 4.45 20.32 7.08
CA GLY A 118 5.43 21.12 7.84
C GLY A 118 6.87 21.05 7.32
N GLY A 119 7.07 20.69 6.06
CA GLY A 119 8.37 20.78 5.38
C GLY A 119 9.30 19.56 5.53
N TYR A 120 8.90 18.53 6.27
CA TYR A 120 9.74 17.32 6.46
C TYR A 120 9.94 16.49 5.17
N MET A 121 9.05 16.64 4.19
CA MET A 121 9.21 16.03 2.86
C MET A 121 10.23 16.77 1.97
N GLY A 122 10.78 17.90 2.42
CA GLY A 122 11.70 18.73 1.64
C GLY A 122 10.97 19.85 0.89
N TYR A 123 11.66 20.41 -0.11
CA TYR A 123 11.19 21.55 -0.89
C TYR A 123 10.45 21.13 -2.16
N GLU A 124 9.44 21.90 -2.53
CA GLU A 124 8.72 21.73 -3.79
C GLU A 124 9.64 21.87 -5.02
N PRO A 125 9.33 21.17 -6.12
CA PRO A 125 8.21 20.26 -6.30
C PRO A 125 8.45 18.88 -5.64
N ILE A 126 7.37 18.32 -5.11
CA ILE A 126 7.32 16.97 -4.54
C ILE A 126 6.43 16.08 -5.40
N GLU A 127 6.94 14.93 -5.78
CA GLU A 127 6.23 13.91 -6.53
C GLU A 127 5.96 12.68 -5.65
N TYR A 128 4.88 11.97 -5.97
CA TYR A 128 4.37 10.87 -5.14
C TYR A 128 4.16 9.63 -6.00
N TYR A 129 4.60 8.48 -5.49
CA TYR A 129 4.67 7.24 -6.25
C TYR A 129 4.09 6.08 -5.45
N ARG A 130 3.20 5.33 -6.08
CA ARG A 130 2.60 4.10 -5.53
C ARG A 130 3.26 2.87 -6.12
N LEU A 131 3.75 1.99 -5.25
CA LEU A 131 4.33 0.70 -5.66
C LEU A 131 3.27 -0.20 -6.31
N LYS A 132 3.64 -0.81 -7.44
CA LYS A 132 2.85 -1.83 -8.14
C LYS A 132 3.13 -3.22 -7.55
N ASN A 133 2.22 -4.17 -7.75
CA ASN A 133 2.39 -5.58 -7.37
C ASN A 133 2.90 -5.74 -5.92
N THR A 134 2.15 -5.22 -4.97
CA THR A 134 2.45 -5.18 -3.53
C THR A 134 1.66 -6.24 -2.77
N SER A 135 2.33 -6.89 -1.82
CA SER A 135 1.78 -7.65 -0.71
C SER A 135 1.99 -6.83 0.56
N GLY A 136 1.05 -6.87 1.50
CA GLY A 136 1.11 -5.98 2.68
C GLY A 136 0.57 -4.56 2.44
N GLU A 137 -0.12 -4.30 1.32
CA GLU A 137 -1.28 -3.42 1.42
C GLU A 137 -2.14 -3.99 2.54
N GLU A 138 -2.67 -3.12 3.41
CA GLU A 138 -3.95 -3.45 4.00
C GLU A 138 -4.90 -3.64 2.81
N SER A 139 -4.97 -4.87 2.29
CA SER A 139 -6.26 -5.44 1.98
C SER A 139 -7.09 -5.08 3.19
N SER A 140 -8.05 -4.18 3.01
CA SER A 140 -9.11 -3.93 3.98
C SER A 140 -9.34 -5.24 4.71
N LYS A 141 -9.02 -5.27 6.02
CA LYS A 141 -9.02 -6.50 6.81
C LYS A 141 -10.18 -7.38 6.34
N LYS A 142 -9.91 -8.45 5.59
CA LYS A 142 -10.89 -9.53 5.46
C LYS A 142 -10.93 -10.11 6.85
N LYS A 143 -11.84 -9.57 7.65
CA LYS A 143 -12.12 -10.04 8.99
C LYS A 143 -12.36 -11.54 8.84
N GLY A 144 -11.58 -12.34 9.56
CA GLY A 144 -11.88 -13.76 9.72
C GLY A 144 -13.29 -13.87 10.28
N GLY A 145 -14.20 -14.29 9.42
CA GLY A 145 -15.64 -14.29 9.61
C GLY A 145 -16.27 -14.62 8.26
N ASP A 146 -17.33 -15.41 8.29
CA ASP A 146 -18.04 -15.97 7.16
C ASP A 146 -18.05 -15.09 5.89
N VAL A 147 -17.78 -15.72 4.74
CA VAL A 147 -17.84 -15.06 3.43
C VAL A 147 -19.25 -14.52 3.22
N MET A 148 -19.37 -13.23 2.95
CA MET A 148 -20.64 -12.62 2.55
C MET A 148 -20.51 -12.01 1.15
N LEU A 149 -21.34 -12.47 0.21
CA LEU A 149 -21.33 -12.01 -1.19
C LEU A 149 -22.72 -12.07 -1.82
N LEU A 150 -22.89 -11.36 -2.93
CA LEU A 150 -24.08 -11.43 -3.79
C LEU A 150 -23.70 -12.04 -5.14
N PHE A 151 -24.54 -12.93 -5.68
CA PHE A 151 -24.32 -13.47 -7.03
C PHE A 151 -25.63 -13.64 -7.80
N LYS A 152 -25.54 -13.60 -9.14
CA LYS A 152 -26.65 -13.83 -10.04
C LYS A 152 -26.62 -15.22 -10.64
N SER A 153 -27.76 -15.90 -10.59
CA SER A 153 -27.98 -17.16 -11.29
C SER A 153 -29.42 -17.20 -11.78
N ASN A 154 -29.63 -17.52 -13.07
CA ASN A 154 -30.97 -17.60 -13.67
C ASN A 154 -31.81 -16.33 -13.43
N SER A 155 -31.20 -15.15 -13.63
CA SER A 155 -31.80 -13.82 -13.41
C SER A 155 -32.25 -13.54 -11.96
N LYS A 156 -31.89 -14.39 -11.00
CA LYS A 156 -32.13 -14.21 -9.58
C LYS A 156 -30.86 -13.80 -8.85
N VAL A 157 -30.98 -12.94 -7.84
CA VAL A 157 -29.89 -12.55 -6.95
C VAL A 157 -29.92 -13.41 -5.69
N TYR A 158 -28.79 -13.99 -5.32
CA TYR A 158 -28.63 -14.79 -4.13
C TYR A 158 -27.65 -14.12 -3.18
N TRP A 159 -27.92 -14.24 -1.89
CA TRP A 159 -27.07 -13.76 -0.81
C TRP A 159 -26.42 -14.96 -0.13
N LEU A 160 -25.09 -15.04 -0.22
CA LEU A 160 -24.27 -16.06 0.46
C LEU A 160 -23.79 -15.49 1.79
N VAL A 161 -23.93 -16.26 2.86
CA VAL A 161 -23.34 -16.01 4.18
C VAL A 161 -22.70 -17.31 4.66
N GLY A 162 -21.38 -17.33 4.79
CA GLY A 162 -20.61 -18.51 5.15
C GLY A 162 -20.67 -19.56 4.04
N ASN A 163 -21.27 -20.71 4.33
CA ASN A 163 -21.49 -21.79 3.38
C ASN A 163 -22.96 -21.94 2.96
N GLN A 164 -23.83 -20.98 3.28
CA GLN A 164 -25.25 -21.03 2.96
C GLN A 164 -25.65 -19.85 2.08
N TYR A 165 -26.44 -20.11 1.04
CA TYR A 165 -26.98 -19.06 0.19
C TYR A 165 -28.50 -19.15 0.08
N THR A 166 -29.16 -18.01 -0.06
CA THR A 166 -30.61 -17.96 -0.27
C THR A 166 -30.99 -16.94 -1.33
N TYR A 167 -32.12 -17.15 -1.98
CA TYR A 167 -32.66 -16.24 -2.99
C TYR A 167 -33.22 -14.98 -2.33
N VAL A 168 -32.77 -13.80 -2.78
CA VAL A 168 -33.32 -12.51 -2.35
C VAL A 168 -34.55 -12.19 -3.19
N GLN A 169 -35.73 -12.43 -2.62
CA GLN A 169 -37.00 -12.47 -3.36
C GLN A 169 -37.45 -11.11 -3.89
N ASN A 170 -37.17 -10.01 -3.17
CA ASN A 170 -37.63 -8.69 -3.54
C ASN A 170 -36.51 -7.63 -3.53
N PRO A 171 -36.64 -6.55 -4.32
CA PRO A 171 -35.62 -5.49 -4.40
C PRO A 171 -35.42 -4.72 -3.09
N THR A 172 -36.46 -4.57 -2.28
CA THR A 172 -36.38 -3.83 -1.00
C THR A 172 -35.46 -4.54 -0.02
N ASP A 173 -35.52 -5.87 0.05
CA ASP A 173 -34.65 -6.68 0.90
C ASP A 173 -33.22 -6.69 0.35
N LEU A 174 -33.04 -6.68 -0.97
CA LEU A 174 -31.71 -6.54 -1.58
C LEU A 174 -31.03 -5.23 -1.16
N GLU A 175 -31.75 -4.11 -1.16
CA GLU A 175 -31.19 -2.82 -0.74
C GLU A 175 -30.86 -2.79 0.76
N LYS A 176 -31.71 -3.41 1.61
CA LYS A 176 -31.40 -3.58 3.04
C LYS A 176 -30.17 -4.44 3.27
N ILE A 177 -30.04 -5.56 2.54
CA ILE A 177 -28.89 -6.46 2.59
C ILE A 177 -27.63 -5.72 2.17
N LYS A 178 -27.65 -4.98 1.05
CA LYS A 178 -26.51 -4.16 0.61
C LYS A 178 -26.14 -3.09 1.65
N GLY A 179 -27.13 -2.45 2.28
CA GLY A 179 -26.91 -1.51 3.37
C GLY A 179 -26.16 -2.14 4.54
N MET A 180 -26.61 -3.32 4.99
CA MET A 180 -25.96 -4.09 6.06
C MET A 180 -24.56 -4.56 5.66
N MET A 181 -24.38 -5.09 4.45
CA MET A 181 -23.08 -5.51 3.91
C MET A 181 -22.08 -4.34 3.91
N LYS A 182 -22.51 -3.17 3.44
CA LYS A 182 -21.68 -1.95 3.43
C LYS A 182 -21.29 -1.50 4.84
N GLN A 183 -22.22 -1.51 5.80
CA GLN A 183 -21.93 -1.20 7.21
C GLN A 183 -20.96 -2.21 7.85
N ALA A 184 -21.06 -3.48 7.46
CA ALA A 184 -20.19 -4.55 7.94
C ALA A 184 -18.81 -4.58 7.23
N GLY A 185 -18.62 -3.80 6.15
CA GLY A 185 -17.37 -3.70 5.40
C GLY A 185 -17.22 -4.72 4.27
N TYR A 186 -18.32 -5.27 3.76
CA TYR A 186 -18.34 -6.21 2.63
C TYR A 186 -18.70 -5.50 1.31
N ASP A 187 -18.21 -6.06 0.21
CA ASP A 187 -18.56 -5.62 -1.15
C ASP A 187 -20.00 -5.99 -1.49
N THR A 188 -20.74 -5.05 -2.08
CA THR A 188 -22.14 -5.20 -2.50
C THR A 188 -22.29 -5.56 -3.99
N TRP A 189 -21.18 -5.84 -4.67
CA TRP A 189 -21.14 -6.25 -6.06
C TRP A 189 -21.91 -7.56 -6.30
N GLU A 190 -22.74 -7.56 -7.34
CA GLU A 190 -23.49 -8.74 -7.78
C GLU A 190 -22.65 -9.53 -8.79
N HIS A 191 -22.02 -10.62 -8.35
CA HIS A 191 -21.20 -11.46 -9.22
C HIS A 191 -22.03 -12.16 -10.29
N THR A 192 -21.68 -11.99 -11.57
CA THR A 192 -22.44 -12.52 -12.72
C THR A 192 -21.71 -13.61 -13.53
N ASN A 193 -20.44 -13.88 -13.24
CA ASN A 193 -19.66 -14.88 -13.97
C ASN A 193 -20.18 -16.30 -13.69
N SER A 194 -20.70 -16.98 -14.72
CA SER A 194 -21.34 -18.30 -14.59
C SER A 194 -20.40 -19.37 -14.04
N THR A 195 -19.14 -19.38 -14.45
CA THR A 195 -18.14 -20.34 -13.94
C THR A 195 -17.91 -20.16 -12.44
N GLN A 196 -17.74 -18.92 -11.98
CA GLN A 196 -17.56 -18.61 -10.55
C GLN A 196 -18.79 -18.99 -9.74
N VAL A 197 -19.99 -18.67 -10.24
CA VAL A 197 -21.26 -19.01 -9.60
C VAL A 197 -21.43 -20.52 -9.46
N ASN A 198 -21.06 -21.30 -10.48
CA ASN A 198 -21.13 -22.76 -10.43
C ASN A 198 -20.20 -23.35 -9.36
N TYR A 199 -19.00 -22.79 -9.17
CA TYR A 199 -18.11 -23.21 -8.09
C TYR A 199 -18.71 -22.93 -6.71
N ILE A 200 -19.30 -21.75 -6.51
CA ILE A 200 -19.97 -21.40 -5.24
C ILE A 200 -21.10 -22.40 -4.94
N LYS A 201 -21.96 -22.67 -5.92
CA LYS A 201 -23.07 -23.62 -5.77
C LYS A 201 -22.63 -25.07 -5.50
N LYS A 202 -21.39 -25.44 -5.90
CA LYS A 202 -20.84 -26.78 -5.65
C LYS A 202 -20.45 -27.00 -4.18
N ILE A 203 -20.05 -25.94 -3.48
CA ILE A 203 -19.48 -26.02 -2.13
C ILE A 203 -20.41 -25.46 -1.05
N ALA A 204 -21.40 -24.64 -1.43
CA ALA A 204 -22.35 -24.02 -0.53
C ALA A 204 -23.72 -24.72 -0.60
N THR A 205 -24.48 -24.62 0.49
CA THR A 205 -25.83 -25.20 0.63
C THR A 205 -26.89 -24.13 0.36
N GLU A 206 -27.85 -24.42 -0.51
CA GLU A 206 -29.02 -23.56 -0.69
C GLU A 206 -29.97 -23.70 0.51
N LYS A 207 -30.44 -22.57 1.04
CA LYS A 207 -31.44 -22.49 2.10
C LYS A 207 -32.73 -21.83 1.65
#